data_AF-A0A961SHQ4-F1
#
_entry.id   AF-A0A961SHQ4-F1
#
_cell.length_a   1.000
_cell.length_b   1.000
_cell.length_c   1.000
_cell.angle_alpha   90.00
_cell.angle_beta   90.00
_cell.angle_gamma   90.00
#
_symmetry.space_group_name_H-M   'P 1'
#
loop_
_entity.id
_entity.type
_entity.pdbx_description
1 polymer ?
#
loop_
_entity_poly.entity_id
_entity_poly.type
_entity_poly.pdbx_seq_one_letter_code
_entity_poly.pdbx_strand_id
1 'polypeptide(L)'
;MARLPTQKIRELERRFDEVEARMSAGPDAETYVKLASEYSELQPLVGEIRALSKAEAERADMMAMLADSSTDREMREMADDELKALKSRIEKIEQQI
;
A
#
# COMPACT_ATOMS: atom_id res chain seq x y z
N MET A 1 -9.45 8.73 15.40
CA MET A 1 -8.19 8.26 14.79
C MET A 1 -7.99 9.08 13.53
N ALA A 2 -6.82 9.70 13.39
CA ALA A 2 -6.58 10.71 12.37
C ALA A 2 -6.23 10.02 11.05
N ARG A 3 -7.25 9.71 10.24
CA ARG A 3 -7.05 9.23 8.87
C ARG A 3 -6.24 10.28 8.11
N LEU A 4 -5.05 9.95 7.64
CA LEU A 4 -4.31 10.84 6.74
C LEU A 4 -5.20 11.21 5.53
N PRO A 5 -5.33 12.51 5.18
CA PRO A 5 -6.06 12.90 4.00
C PRO A 5 -5.49 12.23 2.75
N THR A 6 -6.33 11.73 1.86
CA THR A 6 -5.90 11.07 0.61
C THR A 6 -4.96 11.96 -0.24
N GLN A 7 -5.07 13.28 -0.11
CA GLN A 7 -4.15 14.22 -0.74
C GLN A 7 -2.72 14.11 -0.18
N LYS A 8 -2.56 14.00 1.15
CA LYS A 8 -1.25 13.81 1.79
C LYS A 8 -0.64 12.46 1.43
N ILE A 9 -1.47 11.40 1.39
CA ILE A 9 -1.05 10.06 0.97
C ILE A 9 -0.41 10.12 -0.43
N ARG A 10 -1.13 10.71 -1.40
CA ARG A 10 -0.62 10.88 -2.77
C ARG A 10 0.64 11.74 -2.85
N GLU A 11 0.73 12.77 -2.01
CA GLU A 11 1.91 13.64 -1.97
C GLU A 11 3.15 12.89 -1.46
N LEU A 12 2.99 12.06 -0.42
CA LEU A 12 4.04 11.23 0.14
C LEU A 12 4.52 10.17 -0.87
N GLU A 13 3.60 9.48 -1.54
CA GLU A 13 3.94 8.53 -2.60
C GLU A 13 4.71 9.22 -3.73
N ARG A 14 4.19 10.36 -4.23
CA ARG A 14 4.86 11.14 -5.27
C ARG A 14 6.27 11.56 -4.86
N ARG A 15 6.44 11.98 -3.59
CA ARG A 15 7.72 12.43 -3.07
C ARG A 15 8.71 11.26 -2.99
N PHE A 16 8.24 10.11 -2.52
CA PHE A 16 9.04 8.89 -2.46
C PHE A 16 9.48 8.43 -3.85
N ASP A 17 8.57 8.40 -4.82
CA ASP A 17 8.89 8.05 -6.20
C ASP A 17 9.89 9.03 -6.83
N GLU A 18 9.79 10.33 -6.51
CA GLU A 18 10.75 11.35 -6.94
C GLU A 18 12.15 11.08 -6.34
N VAL A 19 12.22 10.78 -5.04
CA VAL A 19 13.49 10.47 -4.36
C VAL A 19 14.11 9.21 -4.94
N GLU A 20 13.32 8.15 -5.15
CA GLU A 20 13.76 6.87 -5.72
C GLU A 20 14.29 7.05 -7.16
N ALA A 21 13.58 7.82 -7.99
CA ALA A 21 14.01 8.16 -9.35
C ALA A 21 15.32 8.96 -9.35
N ARG A 22 15.47 9.93 -8.44
CA ARG A 22 16.68 10.74 -8.32
C ARG A 22 17.87 9.93 -7.81
N MET A 23 17.66 8.95 -6.93
CA MET A 23 18.70 8.01 -6.52
C MET A 23 19.13 7.09 -7.66
N SER A 24 18.18 6.59 -8.45
CA SER A 24 18.43 5.73 -9.61
C SER A 24 19.15 6.46 -10.76
N ALA A 25 18.97 7.78 -10.86
CA ALA A 25 19.65 8.62 -11.85
C ALA A 25 21.17 8.78 -11.63
N GLY A 26 21.74 8.19 -10.56
CA GLY A 26 23.17 8.23 -10.26
C GLY A 26 23.66 9.61 -9.82
N PRO A 27 23.11 10.17 -8.72
CA PRO A 27 23.54 11.47 -8.20
C PRO A 27 24.95 11.39 -7.59
N ASP A 28 25.57 12.54 -7.35
CA ASP A 28 26.83 12.60 -6.61
C ASP A 28 26.67 12.09 -5.16
N ALA A 29 27.78 11.76 -4.50
CA ALA A 29 27.78 11.15 -3.17
C ALA A 29 27.09 12.03 -2.10
N GLU A 30 27.20 13.36 -2.17
CA GLU A 30 26.56 14.25 -1.20
C GLU A 30 25.04 14.26 -1.40
N THR A 31 24.60 14.35 -2.65
CA THR A 31 23.18 14.28 -3.01
C THR A 31 22.58 12.91 -2.68
N TYR A 32 23.31 11.81 -2.92
CA TYR A 32 22.86 10.46 -2.58
C TYR A 32 22.59 10.32 -1.07
N VAL A 33 23.49 10.81 -0.22
CA VAL A 33 23.31 10.74 1.25
C VAL A 33 22.07 11.52 1.70
N LYS A 34 21.82 12.70 1.13
CA LYS A 34 20.62 13.50 1.41
C LYS A 34 19.34 12.76 0.98
N LEU A 35 19.33 12.21 -0.23
CA LEU A 35 18.21 11.43 -0.75
C LEU A 35 17.98 10.15 0.07
N ALA A 36 19.04 9.47 0.48
CA ALA A 36 18.93 8.26 1.30
C ALA A 36 18.34 8.54 2.69
N SER A 37 18.67 9.69 3.30
CA SER A 37 18.05 10.12 4.56
C SER A 37 16.55 10.38 4.37
N GLU A 38 16.19 11.15 3.34
CA GLU A 38 14.78 11.44 3.02
C GLU A 38 14.01 10.16 2.67
N TYR A 39 14.61 9.26 1.90
CA TYR A 39 14.05 7.95 1.57
C TYR A 39 13.78 7.14 2.84
N SER A 40 14.75 7.06 3.76
CA SER A 40 14.59 6.30 5.01
C SER A 40 13.48 6.85 5.91
N GLU A 41 13.23 8.15 5.89
CA GLU A 41 12.15 8.79 6.65
C GLU A 41 10.78 8.51 6.02
N LEU A 42 10.70 8.55 4.69
CA LEU A 42 9.45 8.33 3.96
C LEU A 42 9.09 6.84 3.80
N GLN A 43 10.10 5.96 3.75
CA GLN A 43 9.93 4.51 3.54
C GLN A 43 8.92 3.86 4.49
N PRO A 44 8.95 4.05 5.84
CA PRO A 44 7.98 3.39 6.71
C PRO A 44 6.55 3.85 6.42
N LEU A 45 6.33 5.16 6.21
CA LEU A 45 5.00 5.71 5.98
C LEU A 45 4.44 5.31 4.60
N VAL A 46 5.26 5.41 3.56
CA VAL A 46 4.87 4.98 2.20
C VAL A 46 4.74 3.47 2.12
N GLY A 47 5.52 2.72 2.90
CA GLY A 47 5.37 1.27 3.07
C GLY A 47 3.98 0.88 3.58
N GLU A 48 3.51 1.54 4.64
CA GLU A 48 2.15 1.32 5.17
C GLU A 48 1.07 1.73 4.17
N ILE A 49 1.23 2.87 3.50
CA ILE A 49 0.31 3.34 2.44
C ILE A 49 0.22 2.33 1.28
N ARG A 50 1.36 1.84 0.80
CA ARG A 50 1.42 0.83 -0.27
C ARG A 50 0.84 -0.50 0.20
N ALA A 51 1.06 -0.89 1.46
CA ALA A 51 0.46 -2.08 2.05
C ALA A 51 -1.06 -1.98 2.13
N LEU A 52 -1.60 -0.80 2.51
CA LEU A 52 -3.02 -0.52 2.50
C LEU A 52 -3.59 -0.66 1.08
N SER A 53 -2.99 0.06 0.12
CA SER A 53 -3.44 0.05 -1.28
C SER A 53 -3.41 -1.35 -1.88
N LYS A 54 -2.38 -2.14 -1.57
CA LYS A 54 -2.29 -3.54 -1.99
C LYS A 54 -3.38 -4.40 -1.36
N ALA A 55 -3.62 -4.27 -0.06
CA ALA A 55 -4.68 -5.02 0.62
C ALA A 55 -6.07 -4.65 0.09
N GLU A 56 -6.31 -3.38 -0.26
CA GLU A 56 -7.54 -2.94 -0.91
C GLU A 56 -7.71 -3.54 -2.32
N ALA A 57 -6.63 -3.61 -3.10
CA ALA A 57 -6.63 -4.25 -4.41
C ALA A 57 -6.89 -5.77 -4.28
N GLU A 58 -6.19 -6.46 -3.39
CA GLU A 58 -6.43 -7.88 -3.07
C GLU A 58 -7.89 -8.13 -2.65
N ARG A 59 -8.47 -7.22 -1.85
CA ARG A 59 -9.90 -7.29 -1.47
C ARG A 59 -10.81 -7.16 -2.68
N ALA A 60 -10.53 -6.22 -3.59
CA ALA A 60 -11.31 -6.01 -4.79
C ALA A 60 -11.25 -7.24 -5.72
N ASP A 61 -10.07 -7.81 -5.89
CA ASP A 61 -9.85 -9.02 -6.69
C ASP A 61 -10.59 -10.22 -6.11
N MET A 62 -10.53 -10.42 -4.78
CA MET A 62 -11.31 -11.45 -4.09
C MET A 62 -12.83 -11.24 -4.24
N MET A 63 -13.30 -10.00 -4.14
CA MET A 63 -14.71 -9.69 -4.38
C MET A 63 -15.13 -9.98 -5.82
N ALA A 64 -14.25 -9.71 -6.81
CA ALA A 64 -14.52 -10.03 -8.21
C ALA A 64 -14.60 -11.54 -8.42
N MET A 65 -13.70 -12.32 -7.80
CA MET A 65 -13.73 -13.79 -7.85
C MET A 65 -14.99 -14.38 -7.19
N LEU A 66 -15.45 -13.79 -6.09
CA LEU A 66 -16.70 -14.17 -5.44
C LEU A 66 -17.95 -13.81 -6.26
N ALA A 67 -17.89 -12.71 -7.01
CA ALA A 67 -18.96 -12.28 -7.91
C ALA A 67 -19.05 -13.15 -9.17
N ASP A 68 -17.98 -13.87 -9.53
CA ASP A 68 -18.01 -14.81 -10.63
C ASP A 68 -18.90 -16.02 -10.30
N SER A 69 -19.96 -16.18 -11.09
CA SER A 69 -20.93 -17.26 -10.97
C SER A 69 -20.33 -18.65 -11.17
N SER A 70 -19.19 -18.75 -11.87
CA SER A 70 -18.46 -19.99 -12.14
C SER A 70 -17.61 -20.49 -10.98
N THR A 71 -17.38 -19.65 -9.95
CA THR A 71 -16.63 -20.02 -8.75
C THR A 71 -17.43 -21.03 -7.91
N ASP A 72 -16.85 -22.21 -7.70
CA ASP A 72 -17.46 -23.28 -6.90
C ASP A 72 -17.64 -22.87 -5.43
N ARG A 73 -18.61 -23.51 -4.75
CA ARG A 73 -19.00 -23.18 -3.37
C ARG A 73 -17.84 -23.24 -2.37
N GLU A 74 -17.01 -24.26 -2.46
CA GLU A 74 -15.85 -24.44 -1.56
C GLU A 74 -14.84 -23.30 -1.73
N MET A 75 -14.58 -22.89 -2.99
CA MET A 75 -13.71 -21.75 -3.29
C MET A 75 -14.30 -20.43 -2.81
N ARG A 76 -15.63 -20.26 -2.87
CA ARG A 76 -16.30 -19.09 -2.29
C ARG A 76 -16.21 -19.04 -0.77
N GLU A 77 -16.35 -20.16 -0.09
CA GLU A 77 -16.22 -20.21 1.39
C GLU A 77 -14.79 -19.84 1.82
N MET A 78 -13.77 -20.35 1.13
CA MET A 78 -12.37 -19.97 1.39
C MET A 78 -12.12 -18.48 1.11
N ALA A 79 -12.61 -17.96 -0.01
CA ALA A 79 -12.43 -16.56 -0.38
C ALA A 79 -13.18 -15.59 0.56
N ASP A 80 -14.33 -15.99 1.12
CA ASP A 80 -15.04 -15.19 2.13
C ASP A 80 -14.24 -15.07 3.43
N ASP A 81 -13.59 -16.14 3.86
CA ASP A 81 -12.71 -16.12 5.05
C ASP A 81 -11.45 -15.30 4.81
N GLU A 82 -10.85 -15.40 3.62
CA GLU A 82 -9.71 -14.56 3.23
C GLU A 82 -10.10 -13.08 3.13
N LEU A 83 -11.29 -12.78 2.61
CA LEU A 83 -11.85 -11.43 2.57
C LEU A 83 -12.02 -10.83 3.98
N LYS A 84 -12.45 -11.63 4.97
CA LYS A 84 -12.54 -11.17 6.37
C LYS A 84 -11.16 -10.85 6.95
N ALA A 85 -10.16 -11.68 6.66
CA ALA A 85 -8.78 -11.43 7.08
C ALA A 85 -8.22 -10.15 6.44
N LEU A 86 -8.46 -9.95 5.14
CA LEU A 86 -8.07 -8.74 4.41
C LEU A 86 -8.73 -7.48 4.98
N LYS A 87 -10.04 -7.52 5.28
CA LYS A 87 -10.75 -6.40 5.93
C LYS A 87 -10.12 -6.03 7.27
N SER A 88 -9.84 -7.01 8.13
CA SER A 88 -9.19 -6.74 9.42
C SER A 88 -7.78 -6.15 9.26
N ARG A 89 -7.03 -6.59 8.24
CA ARG A 89 -5.71 -6.05 7.93
C ARG A 89 -5.78 -4.61 7.43
N ILE A 90 -6.71 -4.30 6.51
CA ILE A 90 -6.98 -2.94 6.02
C ILE A 90 -7.30 -2.03 7.19
N GLU A 91 -8.24 -2.42 8.06
CA GLU A 91 -8.62 -1.62 9.23
C GLU A 91 -7.44 -1.35 10.18
N LYS A 92 -6.57 -2.34 10.41
CA LYS A 92 -5.37 -2.15 11.24
C LYS A 92 -4.41 -1.13 10.63
N ILE A 93 -4.18 -1.23 9.32
CA ILE A 93 -3.30 -0.31 8.61
C ILE A 93 -3.92 1.11 8.58
N GLU A 94 -5.22 1.24 8.32
CA GLU A 94 -5.93 2.52 8.39
C GLU A 94 -5.90 3.18 9.78
N GLN A 95 -5.72 2.40 10.86
CA GLN A 95 -5.55 2.95 12.20
C GLN A 95 -4.13 3.47 12.47
N GLN A 96 -3.14 3.01 11.70
CA GLN A 96 -1.74 3.39 11.81
C GLN A 96 -1.37 4.58 10.91
N ILE A 97 -2.22 4.91 9.93
CA ILE A 97 -2.05 5.96 8.91
C ILE A 97 -3.03 7.12 9.15
#